data_AF-U2A148-F1
#
_entry.id   AF-U2A148-F1
#
_cell.length_a   1.000
_cell.length_b   1.000
_cell.length_c   1.000
_cell.angle_alpha   90.00
_cell.angle_beta   90.00
_cell.angle_gamma   90.00
#
_symmetry.space_group_name_H-M   'P 1'
#
loop_
_entity.id
_entity.type
_entity.pdbx_description
1 polymer ?
#
loop_
_entity_poly.entity_id
_entity_poly.type
_entity_poly.pdbx_seq_one_letter_code
_entity_poly.pdbx_strand_id
1 'polypeptide(L)'
;TPADLRVRAALIVENKQNQVSTYHGGFWGGPWGGYWGGPAYTETRTLDYQVGTLQIDLIDGRDGKLVWRGSARQVLRNNAPNPAERAAAIRETVAKVLAQYPPR
;
A
#
# COMPACT_ATOMS: atom_id res chain seq x y z
N THR A 1 1.11 39.61 -5.08
CA THR A 1 0.65 38.81 -6.23
C THR A 1 0.16 37.46 -5.72
N PRO A 2 -0.87 36.86 -6.32
CA PRO A 2 -1.29 35.50 -5.97
C PRO A 2 -0.16 34.51 -6.27
N ALA A 3 -0.08 33.43 -5.48
CA ALA A 3 0.88 32.35 -5.73
C ALA A 3 0.61 31.70 -7.08
N ASP A 4 1.65 31.30 -7.82
CA ASP A 4 1.50 30.64 -9.12
C ASP A 4 0.88 29.24 -8.99
N LEU A 5 1.14 28.54 -7.87
CA LEU A 5 0.58 27.23 -7.55
C LEU A 5 0.02 27.20 -6.13
N ARG A 6 -1.08 26.47 -5.97
CA ARG A 6 -1.67 26.06 -4.69
C ARG A 6 -1.43 24.57 -4.50
N VAL A 7 -1.09 24.17 -3.28
CA VAL A 7 -0.87 22.75 -2.93
C VAL A 7 -2.04 22.26 -2.08
N ARG A 8 -2.58 21.10 -2.43
CA ARG A 8 -3.54 20.36 -1.59
C ARG A 8 -2.99 18.96 -1.31
N ALA A 9 -3.04 18.55 -0.05
CA ALA A 9 -2.64 17.20 0.36
C ALA A 9 -3.81 16.48 1.04
N ALA A 10 -3.98 15.19 0.72
CA ALA A 10 -5.00 14.34 1.33
C ALA A 10 -4.38 13.00 1.75
N LEU A 11 -4.74 12.51 2.93
CA LEU A 11 -4.44 11.16 3.40
C LEU A 11 -5.73 10.34 3.38
N ILE A 12 -5.74 9.28 2.58
CA ILE A 12 -6.86 8.35 2.43
C ILE A 12 -6.46 7.05 3.10
N VAL A 13 -7.30 6.51 3.99
CA VAL A 13 -7.05 5.23 4.67
C VAL A 13 -8.14 4.25 4.28
N GLU A 14 -7.75 3.11 3.73
CA GLU A 14 -8.65 2.05 3.28
C GLU A 14 -8.37 0.77 4.07
N ASN A 15 -9.43 0.10 4.55
CA ASN A 15 -9.32 -1.25 5.09
C ASN A 15 -9.35 -2.25 3.91
N LYS A 16 -8.35 -3.12 3.81
CA LYS A 16 -8.28 -4.18 2.80
C LYS A 16 -8.27 -5.55 3.47
N GLN A 17 -8.87 -6.52 2.79
CA GLN A 17 -8.84 -7.93 3.18
C GLN A 17 -8.08 -8.71 2.12
N ASN A 18 -7.20 -9.62 2.53
CA ASN A 18 -6.53 -10.55 1.63
C ASN A 18 -6.66 -11.97 2.16
N GLN A 19 -7.21 -12.88 1.36
CA GLN A 19 -7.37 -14.27 1.72
C GLN A 19 -6.16 -15.06 1.21
N VAL A 20 -5.43 -15.68 2.14
CA VAL A 20 -4.27 -16.51 1.83
C VAL A 20 -4.61 -17.96 2.14
N SER A 21 -4.62 -18.79 1.10
CA SER A 21 -4.79 -20.24 1.23
C SER A 21 -3.42 -20.93 1.11
N THR A 22 -3.08 -21.70 2.14
CA THR A 22 -1.87 -22.54 2.19
C THR A 22 -2.30 -23.99 2.09
N TYR A 23 -1.69 -24.73 1.16
CA TYR A 23 -1.96 -26.15 0.98
C TYR A 23 -0.88 -26.97 1.69
N HIS A 24 -1.31 -27.84 2.59
CA HIS A 24 -0.44 -28.72 3.37
C HIS A 24 -0.67 -30.18 2.96
N GLY A 25 0.40 -30.87 2.57
CA GLY A 25 0.39 -32.31 2.25
C GLY A 25 0.27 -32.66 0.75
N GLY A 26 0.50 -33.94 0.42
CA GLY A 26 0.13 -34.50 -0.88
C GLY A 26 1.22 -34.98 -1.85
N PHE A 27 2.49 -35.16 -1.46
CA PHE A 27 3.49 -35.72 -2.38
C PHE A 27 4.51 -36.66 -1.71
N TRP A 28 4.05 -37.80 -1.21
CA TRP A 28 4.90 -38.94 -0.90
C TRP A 28 4.37 -40.17 -1.66
N GLY A 29 4.67 -40.20 -2.96
CA GLY A 29 4.36 -41.31 -3.85
C GLY A 29 5.49 -41.50 -4.85
N GLY A 30 6.53 -42.22 -4.45
CA GLY A 30 7.60 -42.64 -5.36
C GLY A 30 7.10 -43.63 -6.42
N PRO A 31 7.96 -44.04 -7.37
CA PRO A 31 7.58 -44.81 -8.57
C PRO A 31 6.94 -46.19 -8.31
N TRP A 32 6.95 -46.67 -7.07
CA TRP A 32 6.51 -48.00 -6.65
C TRP A 32 5.26 -47.97 -5.77
N GLY A 33 4.29 -47.10 -6.11
CA GLY A 33 2.88 -47.28 -5.72
C GLY A 33 2.61 -47.50 -4.23
N GLY A 34 2.97 -46.53 -3.39
CA GLY A 34 2.53 -46.51 -1.99
C GLY A 34 1.27 -45.65 -1.83
N TYR A 35 0.14 -46.29 -1.54
CA TYR A 35 -1.17 -45.68 -1.22
C TYR A 35 -1.18 -44.92 0.13
N TRP A 36 -0.03 -44.40 0.57
CA TRP A 36 0.19 -43.80 1.89
C TRP A 36 0.60 -42.34 1.77
N GLY A 37 -0.19 -41.56 1.03
CA GLY A 37 -0.14 -40.10 1.12
C GLY A 37 -1.04 -39.66 2.28
N GLY A 38 -0.44 -39.10 3.34
CA GLY A 38 -1.20 -38.49 4.43
C GLY A 38 -2.20 -37.43 3.92
N PRO A 39 -3.29 -37.18 4.65
CA PRO A 39 -4.38 -36.32 4.18
C PRO A 39 -3.84 -34.93 3.80
N ALA A 40 -4.13 -34.53 2.57
CA ALA A 40 -3.95 -33.15 2.16
C ALA A 40 -5.03 -32.28 2.81
N TYR A 41 -4.64 -31.14 3.36
CA TYR A 41 -5.58 -30.18 3.90
C TYR A 41 -5.20 -28.76 3.48
N THR A 42 -6.22 -27.94 3.24
CA THR A 42 -6.07 -26.54 2.86
C THR A 42 -6.39 -25.68 4.07
N GLU A 43 -5.43 -24.86 4.48
CA GLU A 43 -5.63 -23.83 5.49
C GLU A 43 -5.88 -22.50 4.79
N THR A 44 -7.01 -21.85 5.07
CA THR A 44 -7.33 -20.53 4.53
C THR A 44 -7.43 -19.52 5.65
N ARG A 45 -6.66 -18.44 5.54
CA ARG A 45 -6.68 -17.32 6.50
C ARG A 45 -7.01 -16.01 5.81
N THR A 46 -7.81 -15.17 6.46
CA THR A 46 -8.10 -13.81 6.02
C THR A 46 -7.17 -12.84 6.76
N LEU A 47 -6.50 -11.97 6.02
CA LEU A 47 -5.62 -10.93 6.54
C LEU A 47 -6.27 -9.57 6.31
N ASP A 48 -6.69 -8.92 7.39
CA ASP A 48 -7.15 -7.54 7.39
C ASP A 48 -5.95 -6.59 7.60
N TYR A 49 -5.79 -5.61 6.71
CA TYR A 49 -4.74 -4.59 6.82
C TYR A 49 -5.20 -3.25 6.28
N GLN A 50 -4.63 -2.17 6.81
CA GLN A 50 -4.91 -0.82 6.35
C GLN A 50 -3.90 -0.36 5.31
N VAL A 51 -4.38 0.32 4.27
CA VAL A 51 -3.54 0.98 3.28
C VAL A 51 -3.77 2.48 3.38
N GLY A 52 -2.69 3.22 3.66
CA GLY A 52 -2.67 4.67 3.61
C GLY A 52 -2.18 5.15 2.25
N THR A 53 -2.94 6.02 1.61
CA THR A 53 -2.58 6.70 0.36
C THR A 53 -2.40 8.19 0.64
N LEU A 54 -1.19 8.70 0.44
CA LEU A 54 -0.93 10.14 0.44
C LEU A 54 -1.05 10.66 -1.00
N GLN A 55 -1.93 11.62 -1.22
CA GLN A 55 -2.09 12.31 -2.50
C GLN A 55 -1.69 13.79 -2.36
N ILE A 56 -0.93 14.28 -3.34
CA ILE A 56 -0.54 15.69 -3.46
C ILE A 56 -1.05 16.21 -4.80
N ASP A 57 -1.81 17.30 -4.74
CA ASP A 57 -2.35 18.01 -5.90
C ASP A 57 -1.68 19.39 -6.01
N LEU A 58 -1.13 19.70 -7.17
CA LEU A 58 -0.70 21.04 -7.55
C LEU A 58 -1.79 21.67 -8.41
N ILE A 59 -2.25 22.85 -8.03
CA ILE A 59 -3.38 23.56 -8.61
C ILE A 59 -2.90 24.92 -9.10
N ASP A 60 -3.22 25.30 -10.33
CA ASP A 60 -2.90 26.60 -10.90
C ASP A 60 -3.53 27.73 -10.06
N GLY A 61 -2.72 28.70 -9.66
CA GLY A 61 -3.15 29.79 -8.79
C GLY A 61 -3.98 30.86 -9.48
N ARG A 62 -4.03 30.87 -10.82
CA ARG A 62 -4.76 31.84 -11.65
C ARG A 62 -6.19 31.37 -11.92
N ASP A 63 -6.36 30.12 -12.36
CA ASP A 63 -7.66 29.59 -12.78
C ASP A 63 -8.16 28.39 -11.95
N GLY A 64 -7.36 27.90 -10.98
CA GLY A 64 -7.77 26.84 -10.07
C GLY A 64 -7.78 25.44 -10.70
N LYS A 65 -7.23 25.26 -11.91
CA LYS A 65 -7.15 23.94 -12.55
C LYS A 65 -6.08 23.07 -11.91
N LEU A 66 -6.34 21.77 -11.84
CA LEU A 66 -5.34 20.78 -11.45
C LEU A 66 -4.27 20.71 -12.54
N VAL A 67 -3.00 20.97 -12.19
CA VAL A 67 -1.87 20.88 -13.13
C VAL A 67 -1.04 19.63 -12.94
N TRP A 68 -1.03 19.06 -11.73
CA TRP A 68 -0.36 17.80 -11.46
C TRP A 68 -0.95 17.11 -10.23
N ARG A 69 -0.93 15.78 -10.24
CA ARG A 69 -1.29 14.93 -9.10
C ARG A 69 -0.31 13.78 -8.99
N GLY A 70 0.22 13.59 -7.80
CA GLY A 70 1.02 12.42 -7.44
C GLY A 70 0.43 11.71 -6.22
N SER A 71 0.64 10.41 -6.13
CA SER A 71 0.23 9.65 -4.95
C SER A 71 1.17 8.48 -4.64
N ALA A 72 1.30 8.15 -3.37
CA ALA A 72 2.02 6.98 -2.89
C ALA A 72 1.17 6.23 -1.87
N ARG A 73 1.25 4.89 -1.90
CA ARG A 73 0.52 4.00 -1.01
C ARG A 73 1.48 3.25 -0.11
N GLN A 74 1.13 3.07 1.15
CA GLN A 74 1.82 2.15 2.06
C GLN A 74 0.82 1.34 2.89
N VAL A 75 1.18 0.11 3.23
CA VAL A 75 0.49 -0.65 4.28
C VAL A 75 0.80 0.02 5.63
N LEU A 76 -0.23 0.36 6.38
CA LEU A 76 -0.07 0.93 7.71
C LEU A 76 0.28 -0.18 8.69
N ARG A 77 1.25 0.09 9.57
CA ARG A 77 1.60 -0.83 10.65
C ARG A 77 0.49 -0.82 11.70
N ASN A 78 0.17 -1.99 12.25
CA ASN A 78 -0.83 -2.14 13.30
C ASN A 78 -0.44 -1.44 14.62
N ASN A 79 0.84 -1.11 14.78
CA ASN A 79 1.38 -0.49 15.97
C ASN A 79 1.43 1.03 15.76
N ALA A 80 0.86 1.82 16.67
CA ALA A 80 0.94 3.27 16.58
C ALA A 80 2.41 3.74 16.75
N PRO A 81 3.05 4.28 15.70
CA PRO A 81 4.40 4.82 15.81
C PRO A 81 4.38 6.07 16.70
N ASN A 82 5.51 6.40 17.32
CA ASN A 82 5.61 7.66 18.05
C ASN A 82 5.50 8.86 17.08
N PRO A 83 5.19 10.08 17.56
CA PRO A 83 4.98 11.24 16.70
C PRO A 83 6.17 11.55 15.76
N ALA A 84 7.40 11.30 16.19
CA ALA A 84 8.60 11.56 15.39
C ALA A 84 8.75 10.57 14.24
N GLU A 85 8.53 9.28 14.50
CA GLU A 85 8.50 8.22 13.48
C GLU A 85 7.39 8.46 12.45
N ARG A 86 6.21 8.88 12.92
CA ARG A 86 5.09 9.23 12.03
C ARG A 86 5.45 10.40 11.11
N ALA A 87 6.07 11.46 11.66
CA ALA A 87 6.51 12.61 10.87
C ALA A 87 7.60 12.22 9.85
N ALA A 88 8.54 11.35 10.23
CA ALA A 88 9.56 10.83 9.32
C ALA A 88 8.95 10.03 8.17
N ALA A 89 8.02 9.11 8.45
CA ALA A 89 7.34 8.31 7.43
C ALA A 89 6.52 9.18 6.45
N ILE A 90 5.84 10.22 6.95
CA ILE A 90 5.12 11.18 6.11
C ILE A 90 6.10 11.93 5.20
N ARG A 91 7.21 12.45 5.74
CA ARG A 91 8.23 13.16 4.94
C ARG A 91 8.83 12.28 3.85
N GLU A 92 9.14 11.03 4.18
CA GLU A 92 9.64 10.05 3.20
C GLU A 92 8.60 9.79 2.10
N THR A 93 7.34 9.62 2.48
CA THR A 93 6.24 9.42 1.51
C THR A 93 6.06 10.64 0.61
N VAL A 94 6.10 11.86 1.16
CA VAL A 94 6.07 13.10 0.38
C VAL A 94 7.22 13.15 -0.62
N ALA A 95 8.44 12.84 -0.19
CA ALA A 95 9.61 12.81 -1.07
C ALA A 95 9.44 11.80 -2.23
N LYS A 96 8.91 10.60 -1.94
CA LYS A 96 8.60 9.60 -2.97
C LYS A 96 7.56 10.08 -3.98
N VAL A 97 6.51 10.75 -3.52
CA VAL A 97 5.47 11.32 -4.40
C VAL A 97 6.06 12.41 -5.30
N LEU A 98 6.82 13.34 -4.71
CA LEU A 98 7.41 14.47 -5.44
C LEU A 98 8.57 14.07 -6.36
N ALA A 99 9.22 12.91 -6.14
CA ALA A 99 10.25 12.40 -7.03
C ALA A 99 9.74 12.10 -8.46
N GLN A 100 8.41 11.98 -8.63
CA GLN A 100 7.76 11.80 -9.93
C GLN A 100 7.39 13.14 -10.60
N TYR A 101 7.69 14.26 -9.96
CA TYR A 101 7.44 15.61 -10.47
C TYR A 101 8.75 16.32 -10.87
N PRO A 102 8.77 17.07 -11.98
CA PRO A 102 7.75 17.08 -13.02
C PRO A 102 7.77 15.76 -13.82
N PRO A 103 6.65 15.33 -14.39
CA PRO A 103 6.65 14.23 -15.36
C PRO A 103 7.56 14.61 -16.54
N ARG A 104 8.39 13.66 -16.99
CA ARG A 104 9.27 13.84 -18.15
C ARG A 104 8.49 13.73 -19.46
#